data_AF-A0A2H9M0K2-F1
#
_entry.id   AF-A0A2H9M0K2-F1
#
_cell.length_a   1.000
_cell.length_b   1.000
_cell.length_c   1.000
_cell.angle_alpha   90.00
_cell.angle_beta   90.00
_cell.angle_gamma   90.00
#
_symmetry.space_group_name_H-M   'P 1'
#
loop_
_entity.id
_entity.type
_entity.pdbx_description
1 polymer ?
#
loop_
_entity_poly.entity_id
_entity_poly.type
_entity_poly.pdbx_seq_one_letter_code
_entity_poly.pdbx_strand_id
1 'polypeptide(L)'
;MTFNQGVGGSNPLGLKRQKNIWAGRAKLTEKVDNDKDNKHILIHEYNPEFELLSEEEAKKVLEGLNLNYYQLPKISVNDPVSKLFKAKQNDVFRIKRKSYTAGESIFYRVVVNG
;
A
#
# COMPACT_ATOMS: atom_id res chain seq x y z
N MET A 1 60.91 -52.56 15.29
CA MET A 1 59.69 -52.55 14.46
C MET A 1 58.64 -51.69 15.13
N THR A 2 58.38 -50.50 14.58
CA THR A 2 57.02 -49.92 14.37
C THR A 2 57.18 -48.63 13.57
N PHE A 3 56.39 -48.54 12.50
CA PHE A 3 56.36 -47.46 11.52
C PHE A 3 55.54 -46.29 12.09
N ASN A 4 56.09 -45.07 12.01
CA ASN A 4 55.37 -43.85 12.36
C ASN A 4 54.82 -43.24 11.07
N GLN A 5 53.49 -43.26 10.86
CA GLN A 5 52.86 -42.51 9.78
C GLN A 5 52.71 -41.06 10.21
N GLY A 6 53.64 -40.22 9.77
CA GLY A 6 53.46 -38.78 9.65
C GLY A 6 53.28 -38.44 8.18
N VAL A 7 52.08 -38.00 7.78
CA VAL A 7 51.89 -37.24 6.55
C VAL A 7 50.62 -36.40 6.65
N GLY A 8 50.83 -35.09 6.66
CA GLY A 8 49.79 -34.08 6.55
C GLY A 8 50.39 -32.75 6.10
N GLY A 9 51.37 -32.81 5.20
CA GLY A 9 51.96 -31.65 4.55
C GLY A 9 51.14 -31.23 3.33
N SER A 10 50.77 -29.94 3.34
CA SER A 10 50.59 -29.02 2.21
C SER A 10 49.57 -29.36 1.10
N ASN A 11 48.53 -28.52 0.99
CA ASN A 11 48.33 -27.81 -0.27
C ASN A 11 47.87 -26.35 -0.03
N PRO A 12 48.72 -25.37 -0.35
CA PRO A 12 48.40 -23.95 -0.32
C PRO A 12 47.69 -23.59 -1.63
N LEU A 13 46.66 -22.74 -1.62
CA LEU A 13 46.23 -21.90 -2.76
C LEU A 13 45.05 -21.05 -2.29
N GLY A 14 45.18 -19.74 -2.46
CA GLY A 14 44.31 -18.75 -1.85
C GLY A 14 42.85 -18.81 -2.27
N LEU A 15 41.97 -18.53 -1.30
CA LEU A 15 40.70 -17.84 -1.54
C LEU A 15 40.55 -16.66 -0.58
N LYS A 16 41.36 -15.61 -0.81
CA LYS A 16 40.91 -14.24 -0.55
C LYS A 16 39.76 -13.93 -1.50
N ARG A 17 38.50 -14.27 -1.18
CA ARG A 17 37.30 -13.61 -1.76
C ARG A 17 35.97 -14.16 -1.22
N GLN A 18 35.64 -13.79 0.01
CA GLN A 18 34.25 -13.84 0.49
C GLN A 18 33.98 -12.56 1.31
N LYS A 19 34.16 -11.38 0.71
CA LYS A 19 33.75 -10.07 1.26
C LYS A 19 33.01 -9.22 0.23
N ASN A 20 32.37 -9.82 -0.78
CA ASN A 20 31.74 -9.05 -1.87
C ASN A 20 30.34 -9.57 -2.26
N ILE A 21 29.66 -10.33 -1.40
CA ILE A 21 28.27 -10.79 -1.69
C ILE A 21 27.23 -9.75 -1.24
N TRP A 22 27.60 -8.80 -0.37
CA TRP A 22 26.66 -7.77 0.13
C TRP A 22 26.87 -6.35 -0.45
N ALA A 23 28.03 -6.06 -1.06
CA ALA A 23 28.32 -4.74 -1.62
C ALA A 23 27.53 -4.42 -2.91
N GLY A 24 26.99 -5.44 -3.59
CA GLY A 24 26.16 -5.27 -4.79
C GLY A 24 24.67 -5.06 -4.50
N ARG A 25 24.23 -5.17 -3.23
CA ARG A 25 22.83 -5.18 -2.84
C ARG A 25 22.27 -3.79 -2.48
N ALA A 26 23.13 -2.79 -2.37
CA ALA A 26 22.74 -1.41 -2.05
C ALA A 26 22.18 -0.63 -3.26
N LYS A 27 22.46 -1.05 -4.50
CA LYS A 27 21.95 -0.40 -5.72
C LYS A 27 20.72 -1.08 -6.34
N LEU A 28 20.36 -2.27 -5.89
CA LEU A 28 19.16 -2.99 -6.39
C LEU A 28 17.88 -2.55 -5.67
N THR A 29 18.00 -1.85 -4.54
CA THR A 29 16.87 -1.45 -3.68
C THR A 29 16.26 -0.10 -4.06
N GLU A 30 16.85 0.63 -5.01
CA GLU A 30 16.41 2.00 -5.35
C GLU A 30 15.45 2.07 -6.56
N LYS A 31 15.17 0.96 -7.24
CA LYS A 31 14.22 0.90 -8.36
C LYS A 31 13.47 -0.43 -8.40
N VAL A 32 12.73 -0.73 -7.33
CA VAL A 32 11.55 -1.59 -7.48
C VAL A 32 10.40 -0.63 -7.70
N ASP A 33 9.99 -0.48 -8.96
CA ASP A 33 8.91 0.39 -9.45
C ASP A 33 7.66 0.33 -8.56
N ASN A 34 7.51 1.27 -7.62
CA ASN A 34 6.38 1.34 -6.69
C ASN A 34 5.12 1.99 -7.31
N ASP A 35 5.18 2.30 -8.61
CA ASP A 35 4.15 3.07 -9.32
C ASP A 35 3.22 2.19 -10.16
N LYS A 36 3.57 0.94 -10.46
CA LYS A 36 2.84 0.11 -11.44
C LYS A 36 1.80 -0.85 -10.85
N ASP A 37 1.87 -1.16 -9.56
CA ASP A 37 1.02 -2.21 -8.95
C ASP A 37 -0.23 -1.68 -8.24
N ASN A 38 -0.37 -0.36 -8.06
CA ASN A 38 -1.46 0.23 -7.24
C ASN A 38 -2.84 0.16 -7.91
N LYS A 39 -2.92 -0.10 -9.22
CA LYS A 39 -4.20 -0.21 -9.94
C LYS A 39 -4.94 -1.50 -9.61
N HIS A 40 -4.24 -2.57 -9.26
CA HIS A 40 -4.84 -3.85 -8.90
C HIS A 40 -5.72 -3.75 -7.65
N ILE A 41 -5.38 -2.86 -6.73
CA ILE A 41 -6.08 -2.66 -5.47
C ILE A 41 -7.56 -2.31 -5.72
N LEU A 42 -7.87 -1.52 -6.76
CA LEU A 42 -9.24 -1.12 -7.08
C LEU A 42 -10.04 -2.19 -7.83
N ILE A 43 -9.38 -3.18 -8.45
CA ILE A 43 -10.01 -4.14 -9.38
C ILE A 43 -10.48 -5.43 -8.65
N HIS A 44 -10.33 -5.50 -7.33
CA HIS A 44 -10.82 -6.64 -6.57
C HIS A 44 -12.35 -6.72 -6.52
N GLU A 45 -12.89 -7.92 -6.68
CA GLU A 45 -14.34 -8.22 -6.69
C GLU A 45 -15.09 -7.65 -5.48
N TYR A 46 -14.45 -7.62 -4.30
CA TYR A 46 -15.05 -7.13 -3.06
C TYR A 46 -14.86 -5.63 -2.82
N ASN A 47 -14.13 -4.93 -3.70
CA ASN A 47 -13.96 -3.50 -3.55
C ASN A 47 -15.16 -2.75 -4.15
N PRO A 48 -15.75 -1.80 -3.40
CA PRO A 48 -16.81 -0.98 -3.91
C PRO A 48 -16.28 0.07 -4.89
N GLU A 49 -17.19 0.72 -5.61
CA GLU A 49 -16.85 1.84 -6.46
C GLU A 49 -16.64 3.10 -5.60
N PHE A 50 -15.50 3.76 -5.78
CA PHE A 50 -15.14 4.99 -5.08
C PHE A 50 -15.20 6.18 -6.04
N GLU A 51 -15.85 7.26 -5.61
CA GLU A 51 -15.97 8.51 -6.34
C GLU A 51 -15.65 9.67 -5.40
N LEU A 52 -14.73 10.55 -5.81
CA LEU A 52 -14.40 11.76 -5.06
C LEU A 52 -15.41 12.85 -5.40
N LEU A 53 -16.11 13.38 -4.40
CA LEU A 53 -17.07 14.47 -4.60
C LEU A 53 -16.36 15.82 -4.66
N SER A 54 -16.89 16.73 -5.47
CA SER A 54 -16.50 18.14 -5.42
C SER A 54 -17.00 18.81 -4.13
N GLU A 55 -16.40 19.94 -3.74
CA GLU A 55 -16.81 20.67 -2.54
C GLU A 55 -18.29 21.09 -2.56
N GLU A 56 -18.81 21.45 -3.74
CA GLU A 56 -20.21 21.85 -3.92
C GLU A 56 -21.17 20.66 -3.72
N GLU A 57 -20.83 19.51 -4.29
CA GLU A 57 -21.61 18.28 -4.14
C GLU A 57 -21.56 17.76 -2.70
N ALA A 58 -20.38 17.80 -2.08
CA ALA A 58 -20.21 17.41 -0.69
C ALA A 58 -21.08 18.26 0.24
N LYS A 59 -21.14 19.58 0.04
CA LYS A 59 -22.02 20.48 0.81
C LYS A 59 -23.50 20.12 0.62
N LYS A 60 -23.95 19.93 -0.62
CA LYS A 60 -25.34 19.52 -0.90
C LYS A 60 -25.71 18.19 -0.23
N VAL A 61 -24.81 17.22 -0.23
CA VAL A 61 -25.00 15.93 0.45
C VAL A 61 -25.12 16.11 1.95
N LEU A 62 -24.24 16.92 2.56
CA LEU A 62 -24.25 17.17 3.99
C LEU A 62 -25.50 17.93 4.45
N GLU A 63 -25.94 18.93 3.67
CA GLU A 63 -27.19 19.65 3.90
C GLU A 63 -28.40 18.71 3.78
N GLY A 64 -28.45 17.86 2.75
CA GLY A 64 -29.54 16.90 2.58
C GLY A 64 -29.63 15.86 3.70
N LEU A 65 -28.50 15.53 4.32
CA LEU A 65 -28.43 14.61 5.46
C LEU A 65 -28.51 15.32 6.82
N ASN A 66 -28.46 16.65 6.86
CA ASN A 66 -28.30 17.46 8.08
C ASN A 66 -27.13 16.99 8.97
N LEU A 67 -26.00 16.64 8.37
CA LEU A 67 -24.80 16.16 9.06
C LEU A 67 -23.64 17.13 8.91
N ASN A 68 -22.73 17.10 9.90
CA ASN A 68 -21.44 17.77 9.82
C ASN A 68 -20.36 16.79 9.33
N TYR A 69 -19.28 17.29 8.73
CA TYR A 69 -18.15 16.50 8.23
C TYR A 69 -17.61 15.53 9.30
N TYR A 70 -17.51 15.96 10.55
CA TYR A 70 -17.00 15.14 11.66
C TYR A 70 -17.87 13.94 12.03
N GLN A 71 -19.15 13.97 11.67
CA GLN A 71 -20.11 12.89 11.93
C GLN A 71 -20.05 11.80 10.86
N LEU A 72 -19.44 12.08 9.71
CA LEU A 72 -19.22 11.07 8.69
C LEU A 72 -18.15 10.07 9.14
N PRO A 73 -18.28 8.79 8.74
CA PRO A 73 -17.21 7.82 8.91
C PRO A 73 -15.91 8.32 8.27
N LYS A 74 -14.80 8.13 8.99
CA LYS A 74 -13.50 8.70 8.62
C LYS A 74 -12.69 7.71 7.79
N ILE A 75 -11.93 8.22 6.82
CA ILE A 75 -10.89 7.49 6.08
C ILE A 75 -9.57 8.23 6.22
N SER A 76 -8.47 7.50 6.41
CA SER A 76 -7.15 8.12 6.55
C SER A 76 -6.67 8.66 5.20
N VAL A 77 -5.96 9.80 5.22
CA VAL A 77 -5.16 10.28 4.07
C VAL A 77 -4.14 9.22 3.62
N ASN A 78 -3.67 8.38 4.55
CA ASN A 78 -2.67 7.35 4.26
C ASN A 78 -3.23 6.08 3.62
N ASP A 79 -4.56 5.95 3.52
CA ASP A 79 -5.23 4.81 2.90
C ASP A 79 -4.85 4.67 1.41
N PRO A 80 -4.69 3.45 0.87
CA PRO A 80 -4.35 3.25 -0.52
C PRO A 80 -5.32 3.91 -1.49
N VAL A 81 -6.63 3.92 -1.19
CA VAL A 81 -7.65 4.57 -2.02
C VAL A 81 -7.46 6.09 -2.00
N SER A 82 -7.29 6.68 -0.81
CA SER A 82 -7.03 8.12 -0.67
C SER A 82 -5.79 8.57 -1.45
N LYS A 83 -4.71 7.77 -1.42
CA LYS A 83 -3.48 8.04 -2.18
C LYS A 83 -3.69 7.94 -3.70
N LEU A 84 -4.43 6.93 -4.15
CA LEU A 84 -4.75 6.74 -5.57
C LEU A 84 -5.56 7.91 -6.14
N PHE A 85 -6.56 8.37 -5.40
CA PHE A 85 -7.40 9.51 -5.78
C PHE A 85 -6.79 10.88 -5.43
N LYS A 86 -5.60 10.91 -4.82
CA LYS A 86 -4.91 12.13 -4.35
C LYS A 86 -5.82 13.02 -3.49
N ALA A 87 -6.65 12.40 -2.67
CA ALA A 87 -7.61 13.11 -1.84
C ALA A 87 -6.91 13.88 -0.72
N LYS A 88 -7.44 15.06 -0.41
CA LYS A 88 -6.97 15.96 0.64
C LYS A 88 -7.83 15.82 1.89
N GLN A 89 -7.35 16.39 2.99
CA GLN A 89 -8.12 16.46 4.21
C GLN A 89 -9.44 17.21 3.98
N ASN A 90 -10.52 16.69 4.56
CA ASN A 90 -11.91 17.14 4.43
C ASN A 90 -12.60 16.82 3.10
N ASP A 91 -11.92 16.14 2.16
CA ASP A 91 -12.61 15.62 0.98
C ASP A 91 -13.59 14.52 1.38
N VAL A 92 -14.66 14.37 0.61
CA VAL A 92 -15.70 13.38 0.85
C VAL A 92 -15.73 12.37 -0.30
N PHE A 93 -15.60 11.10 0.07
CA PHE A 93 -15.78 9.98 -0.85
C PHE A 93 -17.23 9.50 -0.83
N ARG A 94 -17.78 9.30 -2.02
CA ARG A 94 -18.99 8.53 -2.25
C ARG A 94 -18.59 7.11 -2.60
N ILE A 95 -19.12 6.16 -1.84
CA ILE A 95 -18.84 4.73 -1.98
C ILE A 95 -20.13 4.04 -2.39
N LYS A 96 -20.17 3.50 -3.62
CA LYS A 96 -21.31 2.71 -4.11
C LYS A 96 -20.96 1.23 -4.02
N ARG A 97 -21.78 0.47 -3.30
CA ARG A 97 -21.62 -0.99 -3.20
C ARG A 97 -22.92 -1.69 -3.51
N LYS A 98 -22.82 -2.83 -4.21
CA LYS A 98 -23.95 -3.73 -4.37
C LYS A 98 -24.25 -4.40 -3.03
N SER A 99 -25.51 -4.32 -2.61
CA SER A 99 -26.00 -4.94 -1.37
C SER A 99 -27.05 -5.97 -1.75
N TYR A 100 -26.97 -7.17 -1.17
CA TYR A 100 -27.94 -8.23 -1.44
C TYR A 100 -29.37 -7.83 -1.02
N THR A 101 -29.50 -7.07 0.07
CA THR A 101 -30.81 -6.69 0.62
C THR A 101 -31.42 -5.45 -0.02
N ALA A 102 -30.59 -4.49 -0.42
CA ALA A 102 -31.03 -3.17 -0.90
C ALA A 102 -30.72 -2.91 -2.38
N GLY A 103 -30.12 -3.88 -3.09
CA GLY A 103 -29.61 -3.72 -4.45
C GLY A 103 -28.33 -2.90 -4.48
N GLU A 104 -28.44 -1.61 -4.17
CA GLU A 104 -27.33 -0.66 -4.13
C GLU A 104 -27.35 0.13 -2.83
N SER A 105 -26.17 0.37 -2.26
CA SER A 105 -26.03 1.18 -1.04
C SER A 105 -24.92 2.20 -1.21
N ILE A 106 -25.26 3.45 -0.93
CA ILE A 106 -24.37 4.60 -1.06
C ILE A 106 -23.92 5.03 0.34
N PHE A 107 -22.61 5.11 0.53
CA PHE A 107 -21.99 5.58 1.77
C PHE A 107 -21.14 6.81 1.50
N TYR A 108 -21.07 7.71 2.47
CA TYR A 108 -20.21 8.89 2.42
C TYR A 108 -19.14 8.79 3.51
N ARG A 109 -17.88 9.01 3.17
CA ARG A 109 -16.76 9.02 4.11
C ARG A 109 -15.92 10.28 3.97
N VAL A 110 -15.47 10.84 5.08
CA VAL A 110 -14.61 12.04 5.09
C VAL A 110 -13.16 11.67 5.27
N VAL A 111 -12.27 12.30 4.52
CA VAL A 111 -10.82 12.12 4.63
C VAL A 111 -10.30 12.93 5.82
N VAL A 112 -9.62 12.26 6.74
CA VAL A 112 -8.97 12.88 7.90
C VAL A 112 -7.48 12.61 7.89
N ASN A 113 -6.70 13.62 8.28
CA ASN A 113 -5.31 13.41 8.63
C ASN A 113 -5.27 12.84 10.05
N GLY A 114 -4.50 11.76 10.24
CA GLY A 114 -4.39 11.05 11.52
C GLY A 114 -3.37 11.68 12.45
#